data_AF-A0A7X7XV44-F1
#
_entry.id   AF-A0A7X7XV44-F1
#
_cell.length_a   1.000
_cell.length_b   1.000
_cell.length_c   1.000
_cell.angle_alpha   90.00
_cell.angle_beta   90.00
_cell.angle_gamma   90.00
#
_symmetry.space_group_name_H-M   'P 1'
#
loop_
_entity.id
_entity.type
_entity.pdbx_description
1 polymer ?
#
loop_
_entity_poly.entity_id
_entity_poly.type
_entity_poly.pdbx_seq_one_letter_code
_entity_poly.pdbx_strand_id
1 'polypeptide(L)'
;MVDKVIKTLEEYGPMTGKELQQKVQLDDFYLWKICNTHEEIITKTIGKRYLRFDIQVEGYARLSPSIVREFYSYTIVGLKKDIEKISEKIKTLNKTIIDISRDKFRLAYEVMKQIVETNENAEVLKKYVCFLIAGDVVFEMAHLEPRPESSTGKLVKGSDLDIVVVTKGLPDSLVNNIDLLIYNKKNFLLKNPSYNEEIDYVVKDISKVKEQLEFKDFKSMIASKVLYESQFLYGSYEMYEDIKEMVKEAGIPQKIAELEEKAEIDRSNARMYLLKAKVPLAEEESLKLFYTKEEKEEFF
;
A
#
# COMPACT_ATOMS: atom_id res chain seq x y z
N MET A 1 7.51 5.50 -31.98
CA MET A 1 7.37 5.33 -30.51
C MET A 1 7.89 3.97 -30.07
N VAL A 2 7.39 2.87 -30.67
CA VAL A 2 7.84 1.50 -30.38
C VAL A 2 9.35 1.31 -30.54
N ASP A 3 9.93 1.74 -31.66
CA ASP A 3 11.39 1.60 -31.90
C ASP A 3 12.25 2.24 -30.81
N LYS A 4 11.76 3.33 -30.18
CA LYS A 4 12.46 3.99 -29.08
C LYS A 4 12.49 3.08 -27.84
N VAL A 5 11.35 2.45 -27.52
CA VAL A 5 11.24 1.49 -26.42
C VAL A 5 12.15 0.28 -26.65
N ILE A 6 12.11 -0.32 -27.85
CA ILE A 6 12.95 -1.47 -28.19
C ILE A 6 14.42 -1.12 -28.08
N LYS A 7 14.87 -0.03 -28.73
CA LYS A 7 16.27 0.41 -28.65
C LYS A 7 16.74 0.64 -27.21
N THR A 8 15.90 1.23 -26.36
CA THR A 8 16.21 1.40 -24.94
C THR A 8 16.34 0.07 -24.21
N LEU A 9 15.46 -0.90 -24.47
CA LEU A 9 15.58 -2.24 -23.88
C LEU A 9 16.79 -3.01 -24.40
N GLU A 10 17.20 -2.81 -25.66
CA GLU A 10 18.41 -3.40 -26.22
C GLU A 10 19.68 -2.83 -25.60
N GLU A 11 19.71 -1.52 -25.37
CA GLU A 11 20.87 -0.80 -24.83
C GLU A 11 21.06 -1.05 -23.32
N TYR A 12 19.96 -1.03 -22.55
CA TYR A 12 20.01 -1.05 -21.09
C TYR A 12 19.54 -2.37 -20.45
N GLY A 13 18.95 -3.27 -21.25
CA GLY A 13 18.38 -4.52 -20.77
C GLY A 13 17.03 -4.35 -20.05
N PRO A 14 16.53 -5.43 -19.41
CA PRO A 14 15.25 -5.41 -18.70
C PRO A 14 15.23 -4.45 -17.50
N MET A 15 14.13 -3.73 -17.33
CA MET A 15 13.99 -2.67 -16.33
C MET A 15 12.53 -2.51 -15.89
N THR A 16 12.27 -1.78 -14.81
CA THR A 16 10.90 -1.47 -14.40
C THR A 16 10.22 -0.52 -15.37
N GLY A 17 8.88 -0.45 -15.36
CA GLY A 17 8.15 0.55 -16.15
C GLY A 17 8.59 1.98 -15.83
N LYS A 18 8.95 2.28 -14.58
CA LYS A 18 9.46 3.58 -14.15
C LYS A 18 10.85 3.88 -14.74
N GLU A 19 11.79 2.94 -14.61
CA GLU A 19 13.13 3.05 -15.20
C GLU A 19 13.04 3.28 -16.72
N LEU A 20 12.09 2.59 -17.38
CA LEU A 20 11.83 2.75 -18.81
C LEU A 20 11.22 4.11 -19.13
N GLN A 21 10.25 4.58 -18.35
CA GLN A 21 9.63 5.88 -18.54
C GLN A 21 10.64 7.01 -18.45
N GLN A 22 11.55 6.97 -17.48
CA GLN A 22 12.59 8.00 -17.30
C GLN A 22 13.56 8.09 -18.49
N LYS A 23 13.81 6.96 -19.17
CA LYS A 23 14.70 6.90 -20.34
C LYS A 23 14.00 7.26 -21.63
N VAL A 24 12.79 6.73 -21.84
CA VAL A 24 12.07 6.89 -23.11
C VAL A 24 11.28 8.21 -23.12
N GLN A 25 10.86 8.72 -21.95
CA GLN A 25 10.09 9.96 -21.78
C GLN A 25 8.85 10.00 -22.69
N LEU A 26 8.16 8.87 -22.79
CA LEU A 26 6.84 8.81 -23.40
C LEU A 26 5.79 9.06 -22.34
N ASP A 27 4.64 9.57 -22.79
CA ASP A 27 3.43 9.54 -21.98
C ASP A 27 3.13 8.10 -21.55
N ASP A 28 2.79 7.99 -20.28
CA ASP A 28 2.67 6.75 -19.55
C ASP A 28 1.66 5.77 -20.16
N PHE A 29 0.52 6.27 -20.66
CA PHE A 29 -0.50 5.44 -21.30
C PHE A 29 0.07 4.76 -22.54
N TYR A 30 0.75 5.53 -23.39
CA TYR A 30 1.37 5.00 -24.60
C TYR A 30 2.52 4.06 -24.28
N LEU A 31 3.33 4.38 -23.26
CA LEU A 31 4.42 3.50 -22.84
C LEU A 31 3.88 2.15 -22.34
N TRP A 32 2.95 2.18 -21.39
CA TRP A 32 2.29 0.99 -20.87
C TRP A 32 1.65 0.17 -22.00
N LYS A 33 0.93 0.83 -22.90
CA LYS A 33 0.26 0.18 -24.02
C LYS A 33 1.26 -0.51 -24.95
N ILE A 34 2.32 0.19 -25.39
CA ILE A 34 3.36 -0.38 -26.24
C ILE A 34 3.96 -1.65 -25.60
N CYS A 35 4.28 -1.57 -24.31
CA CYS A 35 4.88 -2.70 -23.59
C CYS A 35 3.93 -3.91 -23.46
N ASN A 36 2.62 -3.69 -23.49
CA ASN A 36 1.61 -4.74 -23.36
C ASN A 36 1.03 -5.23 -24.70
N THR A 37 1.31 -4.55 -25.82
CA THR A 37 0.79 -4.94 -27.15
C THR A 37 1.86 -5.40 -28.13
N HIS A 38 3.13 -4.99 -27.95
CA HIS A 38 4.18 -5.32 -28.91
C HIS A 38 4.66 -6.77 -28.74
N GLU A 39 4.82 -7.50 -29.85
CA GLU A 39 5.13 -8.93 -29.80
C GLU A 39 6.54 -9.25 -29.30
N GLU A 40 7.51 -8.35 -29.48
CA GLU A 40 8.89 -8.59 -29.01
C GLU A 40 9.09 -8.28 -27.53
N ILE A 41 8.16 -7.56 -26.90
CA ILE A 41 8.25 -7.13 -25.51
C ILE A 41 7.54 -8.14 -24.62
N ILE A 42 8.16 -8.49 -23.50
CA ILE A 42 7.56 -9.24 -22.41
C ILE A 42 7.48 -8.33 -21.18
N THR A 43 6.33 -8.38 -20.51
CA THR A 43 6.14 -7.82 -19.18
C THR A 43 5.94 -8.95 -18.16
N LYS A 44 6.51 -8.76 -16.97
CA LYS A 44 6.33 -9.66 -15.83
C LYS A 44 6.10 -8.84 -14.58
N THR A 45 4.92 -9.01 -13.99
CA THR A 45 4.51 -8.34 -12.75
C THR A 45 4.82 -9.23 -11.56
N ILE A 46 5.27 -8.61 -10.47
CA ILE A 46 5.50 -9.24 -9.17
C ILE A 46 4.62 -8.59 -8.09
N GLY A 47 4.62 -9.16 -6.88
CA GLY A 47 3.84 -8.64 -5.77
C GLY A 47 2.39 -9.09 -5.80
N LYS A 48 1.57 -8.44 -4.98
CA LYS A 48 0.15 -8.75 -4.79
C LYS A 48 -0.70 -7.55 -5.16
N ARG A 49 -1.88 -7.84 -5.72
CA ARG A 49 -2.98 -6.89 -5.75
C ARG A 49 -3.81 -7.11 -4.50
N TYR A 50 -4.28 -6.03 -3.91
CA TYR A 50 -5.14 -6.07 -2.73
C TYR A 50 -6.24 -5.02 -2.88
N LEU A 51 -7.39 -5.25 -2.25
CA LEU A 51 -8.50 -4.30 -2.28
C LEU A 51 -8.05 -2.92 -1.77
N ARG A 52 -8.58 -1.85 -2.35
CA ARG A 52 -8.51 -0.50 -1.80
C ARG A 52 -9.87 0.15 -1.94
N PHE A 53 -10.31 0.78 -0.85
CA PHE A 53 -11.54 1.55 -0.87
C PHE A 53 -11.27 2.94 -1.43
N ASP A 54 -12.10 3.36 -2.38
CA ASP A 54 -11.97 4.62 -3.09
C ASP A 54 -13.35 5.21 -3.34
N ILE A 55 -13.62 6.37 -2.75
CA ILE A 55 -14.93 7.02 -2.84
C ILE A 55 -15.29 7.47 -4.27
N GLN A 56 -14.29 7.54 -5.16
CA GLN A 56 -14.45 7.98 -6.54
C GLN A 56 -14.80 6.85 -7.52
N VAL A 57 -14.68 5.58 -7.08
CA VAL A 57 -14.95 4.38 -7.87
C VAL A 57 -16.36 3.85 -7.56
N GLU A 58 -17.10 3.42 -8.58
CA GLU A 58 -18.42 2.85 -8.38
C GLU A 58 -18.36 1.59 -7.50
N GLY A 59 -19.20 1.52 -6.47
CA GLY A 59 -19.14 0.43 -5.49
C GLY A 59 -17.94 0.49 -4.54
N TYR A 60 -17.19 1.60 -4.55
CA TYR A 60 -16.09 1.93 -3.64
C TYR A 60 -14.86 1.03 -3.69
N ALA A 61 -14.84 -0.01 -4.51
CA ALA A 61 -13.81 -1.04 -4.48
C ALA A 61 -12.97 -1.01 -5.76
N ARG A 62 -11.65 -0.99 -5.59
CA ARG A 62 -10.68 -1.21 -6.67
C ARG A 62 -9.50 -2.03 -6.17
N LEU A 63 -8.66 -2.49 -7.08
CA LEU A 63 -7.37 -3.08 -6.70
C LEU A 63 -6.28 -2.03 -6.65
N SER A 64 -5.46 -2.12 -5.61
CA SER A 64 -4.17 -1.48 -5.47
C SER A 64 -3.06 -2.52 -5.72
N PRO A 65 -1.94 -2.15 -6.34
CA PRO A 65 -1.70 -0.88 -7.02
C PRO A 65 -2.62 -0.69 -8.26
N SER A 66 -2.89 0.57 -8.65
CA SER A 66 -3.52 0.84 -9.96
C SER A 66 -2.71 0.28 -11.13
N ILE A 67 -3.27 0.29 -12.34
CA ILE A 67 -2.62 -0.32 -13.51
C ILE A 67 -1.26 0.35 -13.80
N VAL A 68 -1.16 1.67 -13.70
CA VAL A 68 0.12 2.37 -13.93
C VAL A 68 1.10 2.19 -12.77
N ARG A 69 0.65 2.23 -11.51
CA ARG A 69 1.52 2.02 -10.36
C ARG A 69 2.12 0.61 -10.37
N GLU A 70 1.30 -0.38 -10.75
CA GLU A 70 1.76 -1.75 -10.99
C GLU A 70 2.84 -1.80 -12.08
N PHE A 71 2.60 -1.09 -13.18
CA PHE A 71 3.55 -1.03 -14.29
C PHE A 71 4.89 -0.41 -13.87
N TYR A 72 4.86 0.64 -13.05
CA TYR A 72 6.04 1.40 -12.66
C TYR A 72 6.88 0.74 -11.59
N SER A 73 6.23 0.26 -10.53
CA SER A 73 6.96 -0.20 -9.34
C SER A 73 7.10 -1.72 -9.31
N TYR A 74 6.21 -2.46 -9.97
CA TYR A 74 6.12 -3.92 -9.81
C TYR A 74 6.16 -4.71 -11.12
N THR A 75 6.39 -4.06 -12.27
CA THR A 75 6.46 -4.73 -13.57
C THR A 75 7.83 -4.56 -14.19
N ILE A 76 8.50 -5.69 -14.48
CA ILE A 76 9.70 -5.75 -15.30
C ILE A 76 9.30 -5.83 -16.77
N VAL A 77 9.87 -4.95 -17.57
CA VAL A 77 9.74 -4.89 -19.03
C VAL A 77 11.07 -5.31 -19.64
N GLY A 78 11.03 -6.22 -20.61
CA GLY A 78 12.21 -6.66 -21.34
C GLY A 78 11.86 -7.24 -22.71
N LEU A 79 12.87 -7.60 -23.48
CA LEU A 79 12.68 -8.26 -24.78
C LEU A 79 12.58 -9.78 -24.59
N LYS A 80 11.84 -10.45 -25.48
CA LYS A 80 11.70 -11.92 -25.48
C LYS A 80 13.04 -12.65 -25.42
N LYS A 81 14.06 -12.10 -26.08
CA LYS A 81 15.42 -12.66 -26.13
C LYS A 81 16.17 -12.61 -24.79
N ASP A 82 15.73 -11.79 -23.83
CA ASP A 82 16.40 -11.53 -22.56
C ASP A 82 15.69 -12.20 -21.36
N ILE A 83 15.02 -13.33 -21.57
CA ILE A 83 14.17 -13.97 -20.55
C ILE A 83 14.89 -14.34 -19.24
N GLU A 84 16.17 -14.71 -19.32
CA GLU A 84 17.00 -15.01 -18.15
C GLU A 84 17.29 -13.74 -17.34
N LYS A 85 17.67 -12.65 -18.01
CA LYS A 85 17.90 -11.34 -17.37
C LYS A 85 16.62 -10.78 -16.74
N ILE A 86 15.47 -10.98 -17.40
CA ILE A 86 14.16 -10.64 -16.83
C ILE A 86 13.94 -11.40 -15.51
N SER A 87 14.22 -12.70 -15.51
CA SER A 87 14.05 -13.56 -14.32
C SER A 87 14.97 -13.17 -13.18
N GLU A 88 16.21 -12.75 -13.46
CA GLU A 88 17.15 -12.24 -12.46
C GLU A 88 16.68 -10.91 -11.88
N LYS A 89 16.28 -9.95 -12.72
CA LYS A 89 15.78 -8.63 -12.27
C LYS A 89 14.52 -8.77 -11.43
N ILE A 90 13.62 -9.71 -11.77
CA ILE A 90 12.44 -10.09 -10.96
C ILE A 90 12.86 -10.54 -9.56
N LYS A 91 13.82 -11.46 -9.44
CA LYS A 91 14.29 -11.97 -8.15
C LYS A 91 14.88 -10.85 -7.30
N THR A 92 15.70 -9.99 -7.90
CA THR A 92 16.30 -8.84 -7.23
C THR A 92 15.24 -7.87 -6.74
N LEU A 93 14.32 -7.43 -7.61
CA LEU A 93 13.27 -6.48 -7.25
C LEU A 93 12.37 -7.04 -6.14
N ASN A 94 11.93 -8.31 -6.27
CA ASN A 94 11.10 -8.95 -5.26
C ASN A 94 11.80 -9.04 -3.90
N LYS A 95 13.09 -9.39 -3.88
CA LYS A 95 13.88 -9.40 -2.65
C LYS A 95 13.95 -8.00 -2.04
N THR A 96 14.22 -6.97 -2.84
CA THR A 96 14.32 -5.59 -2.37
C THR A 96 13.02 -5.11 -1.73
N ILE A 97 11.86 -5.36 -2.33
CA ILE A 97 10.55 -4.94 -1.78
C ILE A 97 10.26 -5.64 -0.45
N ILE A 98 10.55 -6.94 -0.36
CA ILE A 98 10.40 -7.70 0.88
C ILE A 98 11.31 -7.14 1.98
N ASP A 99 12.58 -6.87 1.65
CA ASP A 99 13.55 -6.33 2.60
C ASP A 99 13.13 -4.92 3.09
N ILE A 100 12.64 -4.06 2.20
CA ILE A 100 12.06 -2.74 2.56
C ILE A 100 10.87 -2.89 3.52
N SER A 101 9.94 -3.80 3.21
CA SER A 101 8.76 -4.04 4.04
C SER A 101 9.14 -4.54 5.43
N ARG A 102 10.14 -5.42 5.52
CA ARG A 102 10.68 -5.91 6.81
C ARG A 102 11.35 -4.82 7.63
N ASP A 103 12.13 -3.96 6.99
CA ASP A 103 12.81 -2.85 7.68
C ASP A 103 11.79 -1.82 8.20
N LYS A 104 10.76 -1.50 7.41
CA LYS A 104 9.64 -0.65 7.83
C LYS A 104 8.83 -1.26 8.97
N PHE A 105 8.51 -2.55 8.90
CA PHE A 105 7.88 -3.28 10.01
C PHE A 105 8.72 -3.20 11.28
N ARG A 106 10.03 -3.47 11.18
CA ARG A 106 10.95 -3.40 12.33
C ARG A 106 11.00 -2.00 12.91
N LEU A 107 11.03 -0.95 12.09
CA LEU A 107 10.98 0.43 12.57
C LEU A 107 9.70 0.71 13.34
N ALA A 108 8.53 0.38 12.78
CA ALA A 108 7.25 0.53 13.45
C ALA A 108 7.21 -0.22 14.79
N TYR A 109 7.71 -1.46 14.81
CA TYR A 109 7.81 -2.30 16.00
C TYR A 109 8.65 -1.64 17.08
N GLU A 110 9.88 -1.22 16.76
CA GLU A 110 10.78 -0.61 17.74
C GLU A 110 10.23 0.73 18.27
N VAL A 111 9.54 1.50 17.44
CA VAL A 111 8.91 2.76 17.86
C VAL A 111 7.77 2.48 18.85
N MET A 112 6.86 1.57 18.53
CA MET A 112 5.73 1.24 19.43
C MET A 112 6.20 0.58 20.71
N LYS A 113 7.17 -0.34 20.61
CA LYS A 113 7.83 -0.95 21.77
C LYS A 113 8.45 0.10 22.68
N GLN A 114 9.21 1.05 22.11
CA GLN A 114 9.83 2.12 22.89
C GLN A 114 8.79 2.99 23.60
N ILE A 115 7.69 3.35 22.92
CA ILE A 115 6.59 4.13 23.53
C ILE A 115 6.02 3.40 24.76
N VAL A 116 5.79 2.09 24.66
CA VAL A 116 5.23 1.31 25.77
C VAL A 116 6.25 1.08 26.88
N GLU A 117 7.46 0.64 26.56
CA GLU A 117 8.46 0.23 27.56
C GLU A 117 9.04 1.39 28.36
N THR A 118 9.01 2.60 27.81
CA THR A 118 9.45 3.82 28.52
C THR A 118 8.34 4.49 29.31
N ASN A 119 7.10 4.00 29.20
CA ASN A 119 5.97 4.53 29.95
C ASN A 119 5.98 4.02 31.39
N GLU A 120 5.67 4.88 32.37
CA GLU A 120 5.52 4.49 33.78
C GLU A 120 4.45 3.39 33.99
N ASN A 121 3.46 3.32 33.10
CA ASN A 121 2.38 2.33 33.12
C ASN A 121 2.63 1.15 32.16
N ALA A 122 3.88 0.84 31.81
CA ALA A 122 4.23 -0.16 30.79
C ALA A 122 3.47 -1.49 30.91
N GLU A 123 3.35 -2.07 32.10
CA GLU A 123 2.66 -3.35 32.31
C GLU A 123 1.14 -3.24 32.06
N VAL A 124 0.53 -2.10 32.39
CA VAL A 124 -0.87 -1.82 32.08
C VAL A 124 -1.04 -1.69 30.57
N LEU A 125 -0.13 -0.97 29.90
CA LEU A 125 -0.20 -0.78 28.45
C LEU A 125 -0.02 -2.09 27.68
N LYS A 126 0.92 -2.95 28.09
CA LYS A 126 1.11 -4.29 27.50
C LYS A 126 -0.14 -5.16 27.61
N LYS A 127 -0.99 -4.95 28.61
CA LYS A 127 -2.20 -5.74 28.83
C LYS A 127 -3.43 -5.18 28.12
N TYR A 128 -3.57 -3.86 28.06
CA TYR A 128 -4.81 -3.19 27.65
C TYR A 128 -4.70 -2.37 26.36
N VAL A 129 -3.56 -2.45 25.67
CA VAL A 129 -3.34 -1.80 24.37
C VAL A 129 -2.78 -2.82 23.39
N CYS A 130 -3.35 -2.85 22.19
CA CYS A 130 -2.87 -3.65 21.06
C CYS A 130 -2.50 -2.72 19.91
N PHE A 131 -1.26 -2.83 19.44
CA PHE A 131 -0.77 -2.14 18.26
C PHE A 131 -0.82 -3.10 17.08
N LEU A 132 -1.38 -2.64 15.98
CA LEU A 132 -1.56 -3.37 14.73
C LEU A 132 -0.90 -2.57 13.61
N ILE A 133 -0.33 -3.25 12.63
CA ILE A 133 0.19 -2.63 11.41
C ILE A 133 -0.57 -3.15 10.19
N ALA A 134 -0.81 -2.28 9.21
CA ALA A 134 -1.55 -2.59 7.98
C ALA A 134 -0.82 -2.01 6.74
N GLY A 135 -1.52 -1.92 5.61
CA GLY A 135 -1.01 -1.28 4.41
C GLY A 135 0.07 -2.07 3.67
N ASP A 136 0.86 -1.38 2.85
CA ASP A 136 1.87 -1.97 1.97
C ASP A 136 2.89 -2.84 2.71
N VAL A 137 3.20 -2.49 3.96
CA VAL A 137 4.14 -3.25 4.81
C VAL A 137 3.67 -4.69 5.02
N VAL A 138 2.37 -4.88 5.30
CA VAL A 138 1.78 -6.21 5.53
C VAL A 138 1.71 -7.04 4.25
N PHE A 139 1.50 -6.39 3.11
CA PHE A 139 1.44 -7.05 1.81
C PHE A 139 2.81 -7.39 1.21
N GLU A 140 3.91 -7.04 1.90
CA GLU A 140 5.28 -7.08 1.37
C GLU A 140 5.39 -6.29 0.06
N MET A 141 4.78 -5.10 0.04
CA MET A 141 4.67 -4.22 -1.12
C MET A 141 5.30 -2.85 -0.86
N ALA A 142 5.93 -2.62 0.29
CA ALA A 142 6.45 -1.30 0.63
C ALA A 142 7.60 -0.85 -0.28
N HIS A 143 7.67 0.44 -0.56
CA HIS A 143 8.72 1.05 -1.38
C HIS A 143 9.38 2.25 -0.68
N LEU A 144 10.52 2.68 -1.23
CA LEU A 144 11.29 3.83 -0.77
C LEU A 144 11.24 5.02 -1.74
N GLU A 145 10.38 4.95 -2.77
CA GLU A 145 10.26 6.03 -3.75
C GLU A 145 9.91 7.35 -3.04
N PRO A 146 10.75 8.39 -3.13
CA PRO A 146 10.51 9.63 -2.42
C PRO A 146 9.24 10.32 -2.93
N ARG A 147 8.35 10.71 -2.02
CA ARG A 147 7.13 11.46 -2.34
C ARG A 147 6.95 12.63 -1.38
N PRO A 148 6.29 13.73 -1.79
CA PRO A 148 5.97 14.81 -0.87
C PRO A 148 4.95 14.33 0.18
N GLU A 149 5.16 14.73 1.43
CA GLU A 149 4.17 14.59 2.50
C GLU A 149 3.26 15.81 2.52
N SER A 150 1.95 15.59 2.63
CA SER A 150 0.91 16.58 2.34
C SER A 150 0.91 17.81 3.27
N SER A 151 1.29 17.65 4.54
CA SER A 151 1.26 18.73 5.53
C SER A 151 2.54 19.56 5.57
N THR A 152 3.69 18.98 5.21
CA THR A 152 4.99 19.65 5.28
C THR A 152 5.63 19.92 3.93
N GLY A 153 5.17 19.27 2.86
CA GLY A 153 5.79 19.29 1.53
C GLY A 153 7.17 18.64 1.48
N LYS A 154 7.63 18.02 2.57
CA LYS A 154 8.94 17.36 2.63
C LYS A 154 8.87 15.99 1.98
N LEU A 155 10.00 15.54 1.44
CA LEU A 155 10.11 14.20 0.88
C LEU A 155 10.18 13.15 1.98
N VAL A 156 9.29 12.19 1.94
CA VAL A 156 9.28 10.98 2.77
C VAL A 156 9.66 9.75 1.95
N LYS A 157 10.15 8.70 2.62
CA LYS A 157 10.59 7.45 2.01
C LYS A 157 9.41 6.54 1.68
N GLY A 158 8.72 6.82 0.57
CA GLY A 158 7.73 5.92 -0.01
C GLY A 158 6.58 5.56 0.94
N SER A 159 6.29 4.27 1.08
CA SER A 159 5.10 3.76 1.77
C SER A 159 5.05 4.15 3.26
N ASP A 160 3.85 4.42 3.75
CA ASP A 160 3.61 4.80 5.15
C ASP A 160 3.67 3.63 6.12
N LEU A 161 3.77 3.98 7.40
CA LEU A 161 3.57 3.06 8.51
C LEU A 161 2.14 3.21 9.04
N ASP A 162 1.21 2.44 8.45
CA ASP A 162 -0.21 2.40 8.84
C ASP A 162 -0.40 1.63 10.15
N ILE A 163 -0.65 2.34 11.25
CA ILE A 163 -0.74 1.78 12.60
C ILE A 163 -2.14 1.98 13.19
N VAL A 164 -2.75 0.90 13.65
CA VAL A 164 -4.00 0.94 14.42
C VAL A 164 -3.71 0.60 15.87
N VAL A 165 -4.09 1.49 16.78
CA VAL A 165 -3.96 1.28 18.23
C VAL A 165 -5.35 1.02 18.79
N VAL A 166 -5.55 -0.17 19.37
CA VAL A 166 -6.80 -0.56 20.01
C VAL A 166 -6.61 -0.63 21.51
N THR A 167 -7.46 0.07 22.26
CA THR A 167 -7.47 0.09 23.72
C THR A 167 -8.68 -0.66 24.29
N LYS A 168 -8.56 -1.18 25.52
CA LYS A 168 -9.69 -1.86 26.21
C LYS A 168 -9.72 -1.44 27.69
N GLY A 169 -10.72 -0.65 28.07
CA GLY A 169 -10.99 -0.31 29.47
C GLY A 169 -9.92 0.57 30.13
N LEU A 170 -9.23 1.40 29.35
CA LEU A 170 -8.26 2.37 29.86
C LEU A 170 -8.93 3.72 30.19
N PRO A 171 -8.47 4.43 31.23
CA PRO A 171 -8.84 5.82 31.45
C PRO A 171 -8.40 6.71 30.28
N ASP A 172 -9.21 7.71 29.96
CA ASP A 172 -8.92 8.69 28.89
C ASP A 172 -7.56 9.36 29.05
N SER A 173 -7.11 9.58 30.29
CA SER A 173 -5.78 10.15 30.56
C SER A 173 -4.64 9.30 30.01
N LEU A 174 -4.74 7.98 30.10
CA LEU A 174 -3.73 7.06 29.55
C LEU A 174 -3.85 6.96 28.03
N VAL A 175 -5.07 6.92 27.50
CA VAL A 175 -5.30 6.92 26.04
C VAL A 175 -4.71 8.17 25.39
N ASN A 176 -4.99 9.35 25.96
CA ASN A 176 -4.45 10.64 25.49
C ASN A 176 -2.93 10.73 25.64
N ASN A 177 -2.36 10.12 26.69
CA ASN A 177 -0.92 10.07 26.85
C ASN A 177 -0.24 9.24 25.75
N ILE A 178 -0.79 8.08 25.40
CA ILE A 178 -0.29 7.24 24.31
C ILE A 178 -0.41 7.96 22.97
N ASP A 179 -1.58 8.55 22.70
CA ASP A 179 -1.79 9.34 21.48
C ASP A 179 -0.73 10.44 21.33
N LEU A 180 -0.49 11.22 22.39
CA LEU A 180 0.55 12.25 22.39
C LEU A 180 1.96 11.69 22.18
N LEU A 181 2.30 10.54 22.77
CA LEU A 181 3.60 9.90 22.60
C LEU A 181 3.80 9.42 21.15
N ILE A 182 2.78 8.84 20.52
CA ILE A 182 2.82 8.43 19.12
C ILE A 182 2.92 9.66 18.22
N TYR A 183 2.13 10.70 18.47
CA TYR A 183 2.18 11.97 17.74
C TYR A 183 3.58 12.60 17.76
N ASN A 184 4.24 12.58 18.92
CA ASN A 184 5.61 13.08 19.05
C ASN A 184 6.61 12.21 18.26
N LYS A 185 6.44 10.89 18.23
CA LYS A 185 7.27 9.99 17.42
C LYS A 185 7.02 10.13 15.93
N LYS A 186 5.76 10.28 15.48
CA LYS A 186 5.40 10.64 14.10
C LYS A 186 6.17 11.87 13.66
N ASN A 187 6.10 12.94 14.45
CA ASN A 187 6.80 14.19 14.17
C ASN A 187 8.33 14.03 14.12
N PHE A 188 8.90 13.22 15.01
CA PHE A 188 10.34 12.96 15.04
C PHE A 188 10.80 12.22 13.77
N LEU A 189 10.12 11.13 13.39
CA LEU A 189 10.48 10.34 12.20
C LEU A 189 10.32 11.13 10.90
N LEU A 190 9.26 11.93 10.80
CA LEU A 190 8.98 12.76 9.64
C LEU A 190 10.04 13.86 9.44
N LYS A 191 10.53 14.46 10.53
CA LYS A 191 11.46 15.61 10.46
C LYS A 191 12.92 15.22 10.48
N ASN A 192 13.26 14.01 10.93
CA ASN A 192 14.64 13.57 11.07
C ASN A 192 15.17 13.05 9.72
N PRO A 193 16.19 13.70 9.12
CA PRO A 193 16.73 13.35 7.80
C PRO A 193 17.20 11.90 7.65
N SER A 194 17.57 11.24 8.75
CA SER A 194 18.00 9.84 8.73
C SER A 194 16.83 8.88 8.53
N TYR A 195 15.64 9.26 9.00
CA TYR A 195 14.41 8.49 8.85
C TYR A 195 13.64 8.95 7.62
N ASN A 196 13.08 10.16 7.62
CA ASN A 196 12.11 10.65 6.63
C ASN A 196 10.96 9.65 6.42
N GLU A 197 10.41 9.14 7.53
CA GLU A 197 9.34 8.15 7.53
C GLU A 197 8.05 8.78 8.06
N GLU A 198 6.92 8.43 7.44
CA GLU A 198 5.60 8.88 7.83
C GLU A 198 4.87 7.75 8.59
N ILE A 199 4.35 8.08 9.78
CA ILE A 199 3.45 7.22 10.54
C ILE A 199 2.04 7.77 10.34
N ASP A 200 1.15 6.94 9.83
CA ASP A 200 -0.28 7.21 9.85
C ASP A 200 -0.95 6.30 10.85
N TYR A 201 -1.57 6.91 11.85
CA TYR A 201 -2.10 6.15 12.98
C TYR A 201 -3.47 6.62 13.43
N VAL A 202 -4.22 5.68 14.01
CA VAL A 202 -5.48 5.94 14.68
C VAL A 202 -5.53 5.21 16.01
N VAL A 203 -6.02 5.90 17.04
CA VAL A 203 -6.28 5.31 18.36
C VAL A 203 -7.79 5.14 18.52
N LYS A 204 -8.23 3.95 18.91
CA LYS A 204 -9.65 3.66 19.11
C LYS A 204 -9.89 2.63 20.22
N ASP A 205 -11.02 2.76 20.90
CA ASP A 205 -11.46 1.76 21.88
C ASP A 205 -12.04 0.51 21.20
N ILE A 206 -11.99 -0.63 21.89
CA ILE A 206 -12.57 -1.89 21.43
C ILE A 206 -14.08 -1.78 21.13
N SER A 207 -14.81 -0.90 21.82
CA SER A 207 -16.21 -0.61 21.51
C SER A 207 -16.37 -0.02 20.11
N LYS A 208 -15.48 0.88 19.69
CA LYS A 208 -15.47 1.46 18.35
C LYS A 208 -15.11 0.43 17.29
N VAL A 209 -14.24 -0.53 17.62
CA VAL A 209 -13.96 -1.69 16.75
C VAL A 209 -15.26 -2.45 16.46
N LYS A 210 -16.03 -2.80 17.51
CA LYS A 210 -17.31 -3.52 17.35
C LYS A 210 -18.31 -2.77 16.47
N GLU A 211 -18.43 -1.45 16.67
CA GLU A 211 -19.30 -0.60 15.83
C GLU A 211 -18.84 -0.60 14.36
N GLN A 212 -17.54 -0.47 14.11
CA GLN A 212 -17.00 -0.43 12.74
C GLN A 212 -17.18 -1.76 12.00
N LEU A 213 -17.16 -2.89 12.71
CA LEU A 213 -17.38 -4.22 12.13
C LEU A 213 -18.80 -4.46 11.62
N GLU A 214 -19.74 -3.55 11.92
CA GLU A 214 -21.06 -3.57 11.30
C GLU A 214 -20.99 -3.30 9.78
N PHE A 215 -19.91 -2.70 9.27
CA PHE A 215 -19.63 -2.51 7.84
C PHE A 215 -20.75 -1.73 7.11
N LYS A 216 -21.34 -0.72 7.77
CA LYS A 216 -22.53 0.02 7.30
C LYS A 216 -22.23 1.20 6.39
N ASP A 217 -21.08 1.85 6.60
CA ASP A 217 -20.67 3.05 5.87
C ASP A 217 -19.21 2.95 5.37
N PHE A 218 -18.82 3.85 4.48
CA PHE A 218 -17.49 3.86 3.87
C PHE A 218 -16.33 3.86 4.90
N LYS A 219 -16.48 4.59 6.02
CA LYS A 219 -15.44 4.64 7.07
C LYS A 219 -15.35 3.30 7.82
N SER A 220 -16.48 2.69 8.11
CA SER A 220 -16.57 1.37 8.74
C SER A 220 -16.04 0.26 7.83
N MET A 221 -16.23 0.38 6.50
CA MET A 221 -15.66 -0.52 5.50
C MET A 221 -14.13 -0.47 5.52
N ILE A 222 -13.55 0.73 5.45
CA ILE A 222 -12.10 0.94 5.57
C ILE A 222 -11.57 0.34 6.88
N ALA A 223 -12.17 0.72 8.00
CA ALA A 223 -11.71 0.27 9.31
C ALA A 223 -11.77 -1.25 9.46
N SER A 224 -12.85 -1.88 8.99
CA SER A 224 -13.01 -3.34 9.03
C SER A 224 -11.97 -4.05 8.17
N LYS A 225 -11.72 -3.55 6.95
CA LYS A 225 -10.69 -4.08 6.07
C LYS A 225 -9.30 -3.97 6.69
N VAL A 226 -8.96 -2.80 7.24
CA VAL A 226 -7.68 -2.59 7.91
C VAL A 226 -7.48 -3.60 9.04
N LEU A 227 -8.51 -3.85 9.87
CA LEU A 227 -8.44 -4.86 10.93
C LEU A 227 -8.33 -6.30 10.39
N TYR A 228 -9.03 -6.59 9.29
CA TYR A 228 -8.94 -7.88 8.61
C TYR A 228 -7.53 -8.16 8.09
N GLU A 229 -6.90 -7.18 7.46
CA GLU A 229 -5.57 -7.35 6.86
C GLU A 229 -4.45 -7.17 7.87
N SER A 230 -4.66 -6.41 8.95
CA SER A 230 -3.58 -6.03 9.86
C SER A 230 -2.88 -7.22 10.51
N GLN A 231 -1.59 -7.04 10.78
CA GLN A 231 -0.76 -7.93 11.57
C GLN A 231 -0.53 -7.35 12.97
N PHE A 232 -0.31 -8.22 13.94
CA PHE A 232 0.13 -7.82 15.28
C PHE A 232 1.47 -7.10 15.21
N LEU A 233 1.56 -5.94 15.86
CA LEU A 233 2.78 -5.17 15.97
C LEU A 233 3.38 -5.28 17.38
N TYR A 234 2.63 -4.86 18.42
CA TYR A 234 3.11 -4.90 19.81
C TYR A 234 1.95 -4.81 20.81
N GLY A 235 2.23 -5.03 22.10
CA GLY A 235 1.27 -4.91 23.19
C GLY A 235 0.53 -6.21 23.50
N SER A 236 -0.78 -6.13 23.71
CA SER A 236 -1.62 -7.25 24.15
C SER A 236 -1.94 -8.20 22.99
N TYR A 237 -1.27 -9.35 22.97
CA TYR A 237 -1.53 -10.39 21.97
C TYR A 237 -2.91 -11.05 22.15
N GLU A 238 -3.39 -11.17 23.40
CA GLU A 238 -4.76 -11.64 23.68
C GLU A 238 -5.80 -10.73 23.02
N MET A 239 -5.63 -9.40 23.12
CA MET A 239 -6.51 -8.45 22.43
C MET A 239 -6.42 -8.57 20.91
N TYR A 240 -5.25 -8.87 20.35
CA TYR A 240 -5.11 -9.12 18.92
C TYR A 240 -5.96 -10.32 18.49
N GLU A 241 -5.88 -11.44 19.21
CA GLU A 241 -6.69 -12.63 18.92
C GLU A 241 -8.18 -12.33 19.04
N ASP A 242 -8.61 -11.66 20.12
CA ASP A 242 -9.99 -11.16 20.30
C ASP A 242 -10.46 -10.35 19.08
N ILE A 243 -9.63 -9.42 18.59
CA ILE A 243 -9.97 -8.57 17.44
C ILE A 243 -10.10 -9.40 16.15
N LYS A 244 -9.17 -10.34 15.90
CA LYS A 244 -9.25 -11.19 14.70
C LYS A 244 -10.45 -12.13 14.75
N GLU A 245 -10.85 -12.59 15.93
CA GLU A 245 -12.08 -13.35 16.11
C GLU A 245 -13.32 -12.50 15.83
N MET A 246 -13.42 -11.30 16.40
CA MET A 246 -14.53 -10.36 16.12
C MET A 246 -14.66 -10.06 14.62
N VAL A 247 -13.54 -9.83 13.92
CA VAL A 247 -13.51 -9.61 12.46
C VAL A 247 -14.09 -10.81 11.71
N LYS A 248 -13.72 -12.03 12.12
CA LYS A 248 -14.20 -13.27 11.51
C LYS A 248 -15.69 -13.48 11.77
N GLU A 249 -16.15 -13.28 13.01
CA GLU A 249 -17.56 -13.43 13.40
C GLU A 249 -18.47 -12.43 12.68
N ALA A 250 -17.98 -11.21 12.44
CA ALA A 250 -18.70 -10.17 11.69
C ALA A 250 -18.77 -10.45 10.17
N GLY A 251 -18.18 -11.54 9.69
CA GLY A 251 -18.19 -11.94 8.29
C GLY A 251 -17.40 -11.00 7.37
N ILE A 252 -16.44 -10.24 7.93
CA ILE A 252 -15.62 -9.31 7.14
C ILE A 252 -14.83 -10.02 6.03
N PRO A 253 -14.19 -11.19 6.25
CA PRO A 253 -13.45 -11.85 5.18
C PRO A 253 -14.29 -12.12 3.92
N GLN A 254 -15.55 -12.55 4.08
CA GLN A 254 -16.47 -12.82 2.97
C GLN A 254 -16.86 -11.53 2.25
N LYS A 255 -17.23 -10.48 3.00
CA LYS A 255 -17.56 -9.16 2.43
C LYS A 255 -16.39 -8.58 1.62
N ILE A 256 -15.16 -8.73 2.11
CA ILE A 256 -13.96 -8.26 1.40
C ILE A 256 -13.71 -9.11 0.15
N ALA A 257 -13.83 -10.44 0.23
CA ALA A 257 -13.64 -11.32 -0.91
C ALA A 257 -14.61 -11.04 -2.07
N GLU A 258 -15.89 -10.76 -1.77
CA GLU A 258 -16.90 -10.39 -2.77
C GLU A 258 -16.53 -9.07 -3.49
N LEU A 259 -16.02 -8.09 -2.74
CA LEU A 259 -15.57 -6.81 -3.30
C LEU A 259 -14.28 -6.96 -4.10
N GLU A 260 -13.38 -7.84 -3.69
CA GLU A 260 -12.15 -8.17 -4.42
C GLU A 260 -12.45 -8.85 -5.76
N GLU A 261 -13.38 -9.80 -5.79
CA GLU A 261 -13.80 -10.47 -7.03
C GLU A 261 -14.35 -9.46 -8.03
N LYS A 262 -15.22 -8.55 -7.57
CA LYS A 262 -15.73 -7.46 -8.41
C LYS A 262 -14.59 -6.56 -8.92
N ALA A 263 -13.68 -6.16 -8.04
CA ALA A 263 -12.56 -5.30 -8.40
C ALA A 263 -11.58 -5.95 -9.40
N GLU A 264 -11.39 -7.27 -9.37
CA GLU A 264 -10.62 -8.01 -10.38
C GLU A 264 -11.29 -8.00 -11.76
N ILE A 265 -12.62 -8.16 -11.80
CA ILE A 265 -13.42 -8.06 -13.03
C ILE A 265 -13.30 -6.65 -13.61
N ASP A 266 -13.51 -5.63 -12.78
CA ASP A 266 -13.47 -4.21 -13.19
C ASP A 266 -12.09 -3.83 -13.72
N ARG A 267 -11.01 -4.25 -13.03
CA ARG A 267 -9.63 -4.05 -13.51
C ARG A 267 -9.37 -4.76 -14.84
N SER A 268 -9.85 -5.99 -15.00
CA SER A 268 -9.67 -6.75 -16.24
C SER A 268 -10.36 -6.09 -17.42
N ASN A 269 -11.59 -5.62 -17.22
CA ASN A 269 -12.36 -4.86 -18.20
C ASN A 269 -11.66 -3.55 -18.58
N ALA A 270 -11.19 -2.78 -17.58
CA ALA A 270 -10.45 -1.55 -17.82
C ALA A 270 -9.16 -1.82 -18.62
N ARG A 271 -8.39 -2.86 -18.27
CA ARG A 271 -7.19 -3.24 -19.03
C ARG A 271 -7.51 -3.60 -20.48
N MET A 272 -8.55 -4.41 -20.72
CA MET A 272 -8.98 -4.76 -22.08
C MET A 272 -9.39 -3.54 -22.89
N TYR A 273 -10.09 -2.60 -22.26
CA TYR A 273 -10.50 -1.35 -22.87
C TYR A 273 -9.29 -0.48 -23.25
N LEU A 274 -8.39 -0.22 -22.30
CA LEU A 274 -7.21 0.62 -22.48
C LEU A 274 -6.26 0.10 -23.58
N LEU A 275 -6.11 -1.22 -23.72
CA LEU A 275 -5.31 -1.81 -24.80
C LEU A 275 -5.93 -1.58 -26.19
N LYS A 276 -7.25 -1.44 -26.29
CA LYS A 276 -7.97 -1.17 -27.55
C LYS A 276 -8.11 0.33 -27.83
N ALA A 277 -8.19 1.17 -26.80
CA ALA A 277 -8.40 2.61 -26.92
C ALA A 277 -7.28 3.30 -27.71
N LYS A 278 -7.64 4.17 -28.67
CA LYS A 278 -6.65 4.92 -29.48
C LYS A 278 -6.03 6.08 -28.70
N VAL A 279 -6.80 6.71 -27.82
CA VAL A 279 -6.45 7.85 -26.97
C VAL A 279 -7.10 7.60 -25.60
N PRO A 280 -6.46 7.95 -24.48
CA PRO A 280 -7.09 7.87 -23.16
C PRO A 280 -8.26 8.88 -23.08
N LEU A 281 -9.49 8.42 -22.87
CA LEU A 281 -10.65 9.29 -22.70
C LEU A 281 -10.79 9.71 -21.23
N ALA A 282 -10.57 11.01 -20.96
CA ALA A 282 -10.46 11.61 -19.62
C ALA A 282 -11.60 11.30 -18.62
N GLU A 283 -12.79 10.93 -19.11
CA GLU A 283 -14.00 10.82 -18.29
C GLU A 283 -14.45 9.37 -18.00
N GLU A 284 -13.78 8.37 -18.55
CA GLU A 284 -14.18 6.98 -18.34
C GLU A 284 -13.66 6.42 -17.02
N GLU A 285 -14.49 5.60 -16.36
CA GLU A 285 -14.14 4.87 -15.14
C GLU A 285 -12.86 4.03 -15.30
N SER A 286 -12.56 3.58 -16.52
CA SER A 286 -11.31 2.90 -16.86
C SER A 286 -10.06 3.74 -16.59
N LEU A 287 -10.13 5.08 -16.69
CA LEU A 287 -9.01 5.94 -16.32
C LEU A 287 -8.84 6.09 -14.82
N LYS A 288 -9.92 5.98 -14.03
CA LYS A 288 -9.82 5.96 -12.55
C LYS A 288 -9.09 4.69 -12.06
N LEU A 289 -9.15 3.60 -12.84
CA LEU A 289 -8.39 2.38 -12.57
C LEU A 289 -6.98 2.40 -13.18
N PHE A 290 -6.74 3.29 -14.16
CA PHE A 290 -5.42 3.51 -14.74
C PHE A 290 -4.55 4.41 -13.85
N TYR A 291 -5.11 5.54 -13.39
CA TYR A 291 -4.53 6.46 -12.40
C TYR A 291 -5.53 6.77 -11.30
N THR A 292 -5.05 6.87 -10.07
CA THR A 292 -5.77 7.63 -9.03
C THR A 292 -5.08 8.95 -8.75
N LYS A 293 -5.86 9.94 -8.30
CA LYS A 293 -5.32 11.26 -7.94
C LYS A 293 -4.29 11.15 -6.81
N GLU A 294 -4.56 10.29 -5.82
CA GLU A 294 -3.67 10.01 -4.70
C GLU A 294 -2.34 9.41 -5.18
N GLU A 295 -2.38 8.35 -6.00
CA GLU A 295 -1.15 7.76 -6.54
C GLU A 295 -0.42 8.72 -7.50
N LYS A 296 -1.12 9.64 -8.17
CA LYS A 296 -0.44 10.60 -9.04
C LYS A 296 0.53 11.48 -8.23
N GLU A 297 0.14 11.88 -7.02
CA GLU A 297 1.00 12.67 -6.11
C GLU A 297 2.13 11.83 -5.47
N GLU A 298 1.97 10.50 -5.41
CA GLU A 298 3.00 9.58 -4.89
C GLU A 298 4.10 9.26 -5.92
N PHE A 299 3.80 9.34 -7.23
CA PHE A 299 4.67 8.82 -8.29
C PHE A 299 5.09 9.86 -9.36
N PHE A 300 4.44 11.03 -9.42
CA PHE A 300 4.67 12.09 -10.43
C PHE A 300 4.87 13.47 -9.81
#